data_AF-A0A352KM24-F1
#
_entry.id   AF-A0A352KM24-F1
#
_cell.length_a   1.000
_cell.length_b   1.000
_cell.length_c   1.000
_cell.angle_alpha   90.00
_cell.angle_beta   90.00
_cell.angle_gamma   90.00
#
_symmetry.space_group_name_H-M   'P 1'
#
loop_
_entity.id
_entity.type
_entity.pdbx_description
1 polymer ?
#
loop_
_entity_poly.entity_id
_entity_poly.type
_entity_poly.pdbx_seq_one_letter_code
_entity_poly.pdbx_strand_id
1 'polypeptide(L)' 'MIDNDLEENYDAQINAFIIDGKLSGTYLRVDQSLIICGNSELPPLGIVDYCQQRPHILLRRVDG' A
#
# COMPACT_ATOMS: atom_id res chain seq x y z
N MET A 1 -28.52 -15.92 9.32
CA MET A 1 -28.36 -15.51 7.90
C MET A 1 -27.12 -14.63 7.89
N ILE A 2 -26.17 -14.94 7.01
CA ILE A 2 -24.75 -14.58 7.10
C ILE A 2 -24.58 -13.05 7.19
N ASP A 3 -23.86 -12.60 8.22
CA ASP A 3 -23.30 -11.25 8.28
C ASP A 3 -22.35 -11.12 7.09
N ASN A 4 -22.79 -10.40 6.07
CA ASN A 4 -21.88 -9.92 5.03
C ASN A 4 -21.08 -8.78 5.67
N ASP A 5 -20.02 -9.12 6.39
CA ASP A 5 -18.91 -8.20 6.61
C ASP A 5 -18.46 -7.76 5.21
N LEU A 6 -18.89 -6.56 4.81
CA LEU A 6 -18.39 -5.89 3.62
C LEU A 6 -16.90 -5.67 3.86
N GLU A 7 -16.06 -6.63 3.44
CA GLU A 7 -14.62 -6.38 3.34
C GLU A 7 -14.45 -5.17 2.42
N GLU A 8 -14.08 -4.03 3.00
CA GLU A 8 -13.73 -2.85 2.22
C GLU A 8 -12.44 -3.17 1.47
N ASN A 9 -12.59 -3.50 0.19
CA ASN A 9 -11.46 -3.76 -0.69
C ASN A 9 -10.84 -2.43 -1.10
N TYR A 10 -9.64 -2.18 -0.57
CA TYR A 10 -8.82 -1.05 -0.98
C TYR A 10 -7.71 -1.53 -1.90
N ASP A 11 -7.57 -0.85 -3.04
CA ASP A 11 -6.38 -0.90 -3.87
C ASP A 11 -5.34 0.07 -3.30
N ALA A 12 -4.07 -0.35 -3.29
CA ALA A 12 -2.98 0.40 -2.69
C ALA A 12 -1.80 0.58 -3.66
N GLN A 13 -1.29 1.81 -3.76
CA GLN A 13 -0.10 2.15 -4.54
C GLN A 13 1.00 2.66 -3.61
N ILE A 14 2.14 1.97 -3.65
CA ILE A 14 3.36 2.38 -2.95
C ILE A 14 4.13 3.33 -3.87
N ASN A 15 4.42 4.52 -3.36
CA ASN A 15 5.19 5.54 -4.06
C ASN A 15 6.49 5.82 -3.32
N ALA A 16 7.56 6.12 -4.06
CA ALA A 16 8.84 6.52 -3.51
C ALA A 16 9.24 7.89 -4.03
N PHE A 17 9.91 8.70 -3.21
CA PHE A 17 10.52 9.95 -3.65
C PHE A 17 12.04 9.89 -3.53
N ILE A 18 12.68 10.46 -4.55
CA ILE A 18 14.12 10.52 -4.70
C ILE A 18 14.55 11.98 -4.49
N ILE A 19 15.51 12.20 -3.59
CA ILE A 19 16.13 13.51 -3.36
C ILE A 19 17.62 13.32 -3.58
N ASP A 20 18.22 14.17 -4.43
CA ASP A 20 19.64 14.10 -4.79
C ASP A 20 20.09 12.71 -5.27
N GLY A 21 19.25 12.05 -6.06
CA GLY A 21 19.50 10.70 -6.59
C GLY A 21 19.40 9.57 -5.55
N LYS A 22 19.01 9.85 -4.31
CA LYS A 22 18.85 8.87 -3.24
C LYS A 22 17.39 8.64 -2.87
N LEU A 23 17.04 7.36 -2.64
CA LEU A 23 15.76 7.01 -2.03
C LEU A 23 15.65 7.68 -0.66
N SER A 24 14.67 8.58 -0.53
CA SER A 24 14.53 9.44 0.65
C SER A 24 13.27 9.17 1.45
N GLY A 25 12.32 8.45 0.86
CA GLY A 25 11.17 7.94 1.58
C GLY A 25 10.12 7.32 0.67
N THR A 26 9.07 6.85 1.33
CA THR A 26 7.95 6.14 0.73
C THR A 26 6.66 6.63 1.34
N TYR A 27 5.60 6.67 0.54
CA TYR A 27 4.24 6.92 1.01
C TYR A 27 3.25 5.99 0.30
N LEU A 28 2.08 5.80 0.91
CA LEU A 28 0.99 5.00 0.38
C LEU A 28 -0.11 5.90 -0.16
N ARG A 29 -0.71 5.54 -1.29
CA ARG A 29 -2.04 6.00 -1.67
C ARG A 29 -2.99 4.81 -1.68
N VAL A 30 -4.20 5.00 -1.17
CA VAL A 30 -5.25 3.98 -1.18
C VAL A 30 -6.53 4.52 -1.79
N ASP A 31 -7.24 3.66 -2.50
CA ASP A 31 -8.53 3.97 -3.13
C ASP A 31 -9.37 2.69 -3.18
N GLN A 32 -10.70 2.81 -3.19
CA GLN A 32 -11.58 1.65 -3.42
C GLN A 32 -11.75 1.34 -4.92
N SER A 33 -11.24 2.21 -5.79
CA SER A 33 -11.17 2.00 -7.22
C SER A 33 -9.80 1.51 -7.66
N LEU A 34 -9.78 0.75 -8.76
CA LEU A 34 -8.56 0.23 -9.38
C LEU A 34 -7.61 1.32 -9.88
N ILE A 35 -8.08 2.56 -10.05
CA ILE A 35 -7.28 3.68 -10.57
C ILE A 35 -6.99 4.65 -9.45
N ILE A 36 -5.75 4.61 -8.95
CA ILE A 36 -5.27 5.56 -7.93
C ILE A 36 -4.92 6.89 -8.58
N CYS A 37 -5.49 7.96 -8.04
CA CYS A 37 -5.38 9.31 -8.57
C CYS A 37 -4.87 10.31 -7.52
N GLY A 38 -4.70 11.57 -7.93
CA GLY A 38 -4.17 12.62 -7.04
C GLY A 38 -5.03 12.90 -5.80
N ASN A 39 -6.33 12.60 -5.88
CA ASN A 39 -7.28 12.80 -4.79
C ASN A 39 -7.52 11.54 -3.93
N SER A 40 -6.89 10.41 -4.28
CA SER A 40 -6.94 9.20 -3.46
C SER A 40 -6.29 9.44 -2.09
N GLU A 41 -6.72 8.68 -1.09
CA GLU A 41 -6.35 8.91 0.31
C GLU A 41 -4.87 8.67 0.55
N LEU A 42 -4.29 9.44 1.48
CA LEU A 42 -2.91 9.34 1.95
C LEU A 42 -2.88 8.90 3.42
N PRO A 43 -3.05 7.61 3.71
CA PRO A 43 -3.06 7.12 5.08
C PRO A 43 -1.65 7.19 5.70
N PRO A 44 -1.55 7.26 7.04
CA PRO A 44 -0.27 7.21 7.73
C PRO A 44 0.44 5.88 7.48
N LEU A 45 1.74 5.93 7.16
CA LEU A 45 2.58 4.75 6.96
C LEU A 45 3.50 4.57 8.17
N GLY A 46 3.36 3.45 8.88
CA GLY A 46 4.28 3.04 9.94
C GLY A 46 5.38 2.14 9.38
N ILE A 47 6.64 2.42 9.74
CA ILE A 47 7.76 1.50 9.46
C ILE A 47 7.82 0.50 10.60
N VAL A 48 7.55 -0.76 10.28
CA VAL A 48 7.70 -1.88 11.23
C VAL A 48 9.04 -2.56 10.93
N ASP A 49 9.94 -2.59 11.91
CA ASP A 49 11.21 -3.30 11.78
C ASP A 49 10.96 -4.81 11.85
N TYR A 50 11.14 -5.46 10.70
CA TYR A 50 10.80 -6.85 10.49
C TYR A 50 11.86 -7.85 10.96
N CYS A 51 12.94 -7.40 11.62
CA CYS A 51 13.97 -8.28 12.16
C CYS A 51 13.50 -9.15 13.36
N GLN A 52 12.29 -8.94 13.91
CA GLN A 52 11.82 -9.75 15.05
C GLN A 52 10.59 -10.64 14.79
N GLN A 53 9.81 -10.48 13.72
CA GLN A 53 8.66 -11.37 13.44
C GLN A 53 8.39 -11.43 11.92
N ARG A 54 8.58 -12.60 11.28
CA ARG A 54 8.36 -12.77 9.83
C ARG A 54 6.96 -12.33 9.37
N PRO A 55 6.82 -11.58 8.26
CA PRO A 55 5.58 -11.47 7.53
C PRO A 55 5.67 -12.13 6.15
N HIS A 56 4.55 -12.66 5.72
CA HIS A 56 4.34 -13.10 4.36
C HIS A 56 3.81 -11.91 3.54
N ILE A 57 4.63 -10.91 3.21
CA ILE A 57 4.26 -10.00 2.12
C ILE A 57 4.69 -10.66 0.82
N LEU A 58 3.79 -11.46 0.24
CA LEU A 58 3.95 -12.01 -1.10
C LEU A 58 3.48 -10.96 -2.11
N LEU A 59 4.39 -10.09 -2.56
CA LEU A 59 4.12 -9.26 -3.74
C LEU A 59 4.13 -10.17 -4.97
N ARG A 60 2.96 -10.67 -5.36
CA ARG A 60 2.76 -11.35 -6.64
C ARG A 60 2.84 -10.31 -7.75
N ARG A 61 3.84 -10.44 -8.63
CA ARG A 61 3.85 -9.80 -9.94
C ARG A 61 2.67 -10.34 -10.75
N VAL A 62 1.80 -9.46 -11.24
CA VAL A 62 0.81 -9.79 -12.27
C VAL A 62 1.42 -9.34 -13.59
N ASP A 63 1.93 -10.29 -14.37
CA ASP A 63 2.29 -10.03 -15.77
C ASP A 63 0.99 -9.92 -16.58
N GLY A 64 0.85 -8.82 -17.32
CA GLY A 64 -0.16 -8.64 -18.36
C GLY A 64 0.34 -9.10 -19.71
#